data_AF-A0A0U3QZ84-F1
#
_entry.id   AF-A0A0U3QZ84-F1
#
_cell.length_a   1.000
_cell.length_b   1.000
_cell.length_c   1.000
_cell.angle_alpha   90.00
_cell.angle_beta   90.00
_cell.angle_gamma   90.00
#
_symmetry.space_group_name_H-M   'P 1'
#
loop_
_entity.id
_entity.type
_entity.pdbx_description
1 polymer ?
#
loop_
_entity_poly.entity_id
_entity_poly.type
_entity_poly.pdbx_seq_one_letter_code
_entity_poly.pdbx_strand_id
1 'polypeptide(L)'
;MAGHFELVDAPDGGYRVRMLDGSGSLMAISVTFPTMRAAVAGIAMAREIAGTGLIRDFSSNGAGAVIRDRVGPLSSPKDNAAARAKKMSGAARVVAG
;
A
#
# COMPACT_ATOMS: atom_id res chain seq x y z
N MET A 1 -10.28 -7.93 -4.30
CA MET A 1 -10.99 -7.73 -3.01
C MET A 1 -10.40 -6.51 -2.34
N ALA A 2 -11.15 -5.78 -1.50
CA ALA A 2 -10.55 -4.70 -0.70
C ALA A 2 -9.65 -5.31 0.39
N GLY A 3 -8.62 -4.57 0.82
CA GLY A 3 -7.84 -4.94 1.99
C GLY A 3 -8.66 -4.81 3.29
N HIS A 4 -8.15 -5.39 4.37
CA HIS A 4 -8.82 -5.36 5.68
C HIS A 4 -7.84 -5.14 6.83
N PHE A 5 -8.40 -4.78 7.99
CA PHE A 5 -7.64 -4.64 9.24
C PHE A 5 -7.90 -5.86 10.12
N GLU A 6 -6.86 -6.33 10.80
CA GLU A 6 -6.93 -7.39 11.80
C GLU A 6 -6.43 -6.84 13.15
N LEU A 7 -7.10 -7.25 14.22
CA LEU A 7 -6.63 -7.02 15.59
C LEU A 7 -5.88 -8.27 16.06
N VAL A 8 -4.68 -8.09 16.60
CA VAL A 8 -3.84 -9.18 17.10
C VAL A 8 -3.27 -8.83 18.47
N ASP A 9 -2.99 -9.83 19.29
CA ASP A 9 -2.28 -9.62 20.56
C ASP A 9 -0.84 -9.19 20.30
N ALA A 10 -0.34 -8.26 21.11
CA ALA A 10 1.05 -7.87 21.08
C ALA A 10 1.91 -8.85 21.90
N PRO A 11 3.17 -9.11 21.51
CA PRO A 11 4.03 -10.05 22.23
C PRO A 11 4.30 -9.66 23.70
N ASP A 12 4.25 -8.36 23.98
CA ASP A 12 4.49 -7.72 25.27
C ASP A 12 3.19 -7.43 26.05
N GLY A 13 2.04 -7.91 25.56
CA GLY A 13 0.72 -7.59 26.08
C GLY A 13 0.09 -6.36 25.43
N GLY A 14 -1.24 -6.29 25.44
CA GLY A 14 -2.00 -5.30 24.67
C GLY A 14 -2.26 -5.76 23.24
N TYR A 15 -2.50 -4.82 22.33
CA TYR A 15 -3.05 -5.10 21.00
C TYR A 15 -2.30 -4.38 19.89
N ARG A 16 -2.12 -5.04 18.74
CA ARG A 16 -1.66 -4.41 17.49
C ARG A 16 -2.72 -4.55 16.41
N VAL A 17 -2.63 -3.67 15.44
CA VAL A 17 -3.45 -3.67 14.23
C VAL A 17 -2.56 -4.06 13.06
N ARG A 18 -2.98 -5.05 12.28
CA ARG A 18 -2.37 -5.40 11.00
C ARG A 18 -3.26 -4.88 9.88
N MET A 19 -2.67 -4.34 8.83
CA MET A 19 -3.36 -3.98 7.59
C MET A 19 -2.90 -4.93 6.50
N LEU A 20 -3.84 -5.58 5.83
CA LEU A 20 -3.56 -6.47 4.70
C LEU A 20 -4.17 -5.93 3.42
N ASP A 21 -3.51 -6.20 2.30
CA ASP A 21 -4.05 -5.88 0.99
C ASP A 21 -5.13 -6.89 0.53
N GLY A 22 -5.71 -6.65 -0.65
CA GLY A 22 -6.76 -7.50 -1.21
C GLY A 22 -6.33 -8.93 -1.57
N SER A 23 -5.03 -9.24 -1.47
CA SER A 23 -4.46 -10.58 -1.66
C SER A 23 -4.13 -11.28 -0.34
N GLY A 24 -4.29 -10.59 0.79
CA GLY A 24 -3.87 -11.07 2.11
C GLY A 24 -2.40 -10.81 2.43
N SER A 25 -1.70 -9.96 1.67
CA SER A 25 -0.31 -9.60 1.97
C SER A 25 -0.26 -8.50 3.03
N LEU A 26 0.63 -8.66 4.02
CA LEU A 26 0.80 -7.69 5.10
C LEU A 26 1.39 -6.38 4.57
N MET A 27 0.70 -5.26 4.79
CA MET A 27 1.15 -3.93 4.37
C MET A 27 1.71 -3.10 5.52
N ALA A 28 1.08 -3.18 6.71
CA ALA A 28 1.50 -2.42 7.88
C ALA A 28 1.15 -3.15 9.17
N ILE A 29 1.92 -2.85 10.22
CA ILE A 29 1.61 -3.20 11.60
C ILE A 29 1.68 -1.92 12.44
N SER A 30 0.70 -1.71 13.31
CA SER A 30 0.70 -0.58 14.21
C SER A 30 1.70 -0.76 15.35
N VAL A 31 1.91 0.32 16.10
CA VAL A 31 2.42 0.26 17.47
C VAL A 31 1.50 -0.60 18.37
N THR A 32 2.01 -1.00 19.54
CA THR A 32 1.21 -1.65 20.57
C THR A 32 0.26 -0.63 21.22
N PHE A 33 -1.03 -0.93 21.23
CA PHE A 33 -2.05 -0.24 22.00
C PHE A 33 -2.30 -0.96 23.32
N PRO A 34 -2.53 -0.23 24.42
CA PRO A 34 -2.75 -0.84 25.73
C PRO A 34 -4.11 -1.55 25.84
N THR A 35 -5.09 -1.18 25.01
CA THR A 35 -6.45 -1.76 25.06
C THR A 35 -7.02 -1.96 23.66
N MET A 36 -7.94 -2.93 23.53
CA MET A 36 -8.66 -3.20 22.28
C MET A 36 -9.41 -1.94 21.79
N ARG A 37 -10.04 -1.19 22.71
CA ARG A 37 -10.76 0.05 22.36
C ARG A 37 -9.83 1.10 21.75
N ALA A 38 -8.62 1.25 22.28
CA ALA A 38 -7.62 2.17 21.73
C ALA A 38 -7.18 1.75 20.32
N ALA A 39 -6.97 0.44 20.09
CA ALA A 39 -6.64 -0.08 18.77
C ALA A 39 -7.76 0.13 17.74
N VAL A 40 -9.02 -0.09 18.12
CA VAL A 40 -10.19 0.17 17.25
C VAL A 40 -10.31 1.66 16.92
N ALA A 41 -10.07 2.56 17.89
CA ALA A 41 -10.02 4.00 17.63
C ALA A 41 -8.87 4.36 16.65
N GLY A 42 -7.72 3.69 16.78
CA GLY A 42 -6.60 3.80 15.83
C GLY A 42 -6.99 3.43 14.40
N ILE A 43 -7.78 2.36 14.20
CA ILE A 43 -8.30 1.97 12.88
C ILE A 43 -9.21 3.05 12.30
N ALA A 44 -10.09 3.66 13.11
CA ALA A 44 -10.96 4.74 12.65
C ALA A 44 -10.15 5.91 12.10
N MET A 45 -9.14 6.38 12.86
CA MET A 45 -8.22 7.44 12.42
C MET A 45 -7.43 7.03 11.16
N ALA A 46 -6.96 5.78 11.09
CA ALA A 46 -6.23 5.30 9.92
C ALA A 46 -7.10 5.34 8.65
N ARG A 47 -8.40 4.99 8.76
CA ARG A 47 -9.33 5.04 7.62
C ARG A 47 -9.55 6.46 7.10
N GLU A 48 -9.60 7.45 8.00
CA GLU A 48 -9.74 8.86 7.60
C GLU A 48 -8.55 9.34 6.77
N ILE A 49 -7.34 8.91 7.14
CA ILE A 49 -6.09 9.38 6.50
C ILE A 49 -5.71 8.52 5.28
N ALA A 50 -6.02 7.22 5.27
CA ALA A 50 -5.53 6.30 4.24
C ALA A 50 -5.97 6.64 2.81
N GLY A 51 -7.13 7.29 2.64
CA GLY A 51 -7.63 7.66 1.31
C GLY A 51 -7.08 8.98 0.75
N THR A 52 -6.60 9.89 1.61
CA THR A 52 -6.32 11.30 1.25
C THR A 52 -5.02 11.85 1.81
N GLY A 53 -4.34 11.10 2.69
CA GLY A 53 -3.14 11.53 3.40
C GLY A 53 -1.98 11.80 2.45
N LEU A 54 -1.28 12.92 2.68
CA LEU A 54 -0.05 13.25 1.97
C LEU A 54 1.07 12.28 2.35
N ILE A 55 1.82 11.81 1.36
CA ILE A 55 3.01 10.99 1.59
C ILE A 55 4.21 11.91 1.80
N ARG A 56 4.91 11.74 2.92
CA ARG A 56 6.19 12.40 3.22
C ARG A 56 7.31 11.38 3.18
N ASP A 57 8.35 11.67 2.41
CA ASP A 57 9.49 10.78 2.24
C ASP A 57 10.56 11.06 3.30
N PHE A 58 10.69 10.14 4.26
CA PHE A 58 11.75 10.13 5.27
C PHE A 58 12.80 9.03 5.01
N SER A 59 12.90 8.53 3.79
CA SER A 59 14.03 7.69 3.37
C SER A 59 15.34 8.49 3.39
N SER A 60 16.48 7.80 3.22
CA SER A 60 17.82 8.39 3.30
C SER A 60 18.03 9.62 2.40
N ASN A 61 17.32 9.70 1.29
CA ASN A 61 17.40 10.81 0.32
C ASN A 61 16.16 11.72 0.31
N GLY A 62 15.11 11.39 1.07
CA GLY A 62 13.82 12.07 1.00
C GLY A 62 13.74 13.38 1.79
N ALA A 63 14.47 13.49 2.90
CA ALA A 63 14.55 14.67 3.76
C ALA A 63 13.18 15.30 4.15
N GLY A 64 12.12 14.50 4.23
CA GLY A 64 10.76 14.95 4.56
C GLY A 64 9.99 15.56 3.39
N ALA A 65 10.49 15.45 2.15
CA ALA A 65 9.82 15.96 0.97
C ALA A 65 8.41 15.33 0.80
N VAL A 66 7.44 16.14 0.40
CA VAL A 66 6.09 15.65 0.07
C VAL A 66 6.12 15.02 -1.32
N ILE A 67 5.76 13.75 -1.43
CA ILE A 67 5.60 13.07 -2.72
C ILE A 67 4.28 13.56 -3.34
N ARG A 68 4.38 14.50 -4.28
CA ARG A 68 3.23 15.12 -4.96
C ARG A 68 2.94 14.51 -6.33
N ASP A 69 3.90 13.77 -6.89
CA ASP A 69 3.68 13.11 -8.17
C ASP A 69 2.62 12.03 -8.01
N ARG A 70 1.75 11.91 -9.03
CA ARG A 70 0.83 10.79 -9.14
C ARG A 70 1.68 9.52 -9.14
N VAL A 71 1.74 8.86 -8.00
CA VAL A 71 2.14 7.46 -7.92
C VAL A 71 1.09 6.73 -8.75
N GLY A 72 1.43 6.49 -10.02
CA GLY A 72 0.58 5.72 -10.91
C GLY A 72 0.30 4.37 -10.24
N PRO A 73 -0.86 3.74 -10.52
CA PRO A 73 -1.12 2.40 -9.99
C PRO A 73 0.08 1.52 -10.28
N LEU A 74 0.62 0.88 -9.23
CA LEU A 74 1.68 -0.11 -9.41
C LEU A 74 1.11 -1.19 -10.32
N SER A 75 1.61 -1.21 -11.55
CA SER A 75 1.23 -2.23 -12.52
C SER A 75 1.59 -3.57 -11.91
N SER A 76 0.61 -4.45 -11.73
CA SER A 76 0.88 -5.77 -11.23
C SER A 76 1.85 -6.49 -12.20
N PRO A 77 2.57 -7.53 -11.75
CA PRO A 77 3.42 -8.32 -12.65
C PRO A 77 2.65 -8.83 -13.89
N LYS A 78 1.34 -9.09 -13.74
CA LYS A 78 0.43 -9.47 -14.83
C LYS A 78 0.17 -8.31 -15.81
N ASP A 79 -0.01 -7.10 -15.31
CA ASP A 79 -0.21 -5.89 -16.13
C ASP A 79 1.05 -5.56 -16.94
N ASN A 80 2.24 -5.73 -16.33
CA ASN A 80 3.52 -5.55 -17.01
C ASN A 80 3.74 -6.60 -18.11
N ALA A 81 3.37 -7.86 -17.89
CA ALA A 81 3.45 -8.90 -18.91
C ALA A 81 2.53 -8.60 -20.11
N ALA A 82 1.29 -8.18 -19.84
CA ALA A 82 0.33 -7.79 -20.88
C ALA A 82 0.77 -6.55 -21.66
N ALA A 83 1.34 -5.54 -21.00
CA ALA A 83 1.89 -4.34 -21.65
C ALA A 83 3.10 -4.67 -22.54
N ARG A 84 3.98 -5.57 -22.10
CA ARG A 84 5.15 -6.01 -22.87
C ARG A 84 4.75 -6.78 -24.13
N ALA A 85 3.73 -7.63 -24.04
CA ALA A 85 3.16 -8.34 -25.19
C ALA A 85 2.54 -7.38 -26.23
N LYS A 86 1.79 -6.36 -25.78
CA LYS A 86 1.25 -5.32 -26.68
C LYS A 86 2.35 -4.51 -27.37
N LYS A 87 3.45 -4.19 -26.68
CA LYS A 87 4.56 -3.43 -27.25
C LYS A 87 5.33 -4.21 -28.33
N MET A 88 5.49 -5.53 -28.16
CA MET A 88 6.10 -6.41 -29.18
C MET A 88 5.23 -6.57 -30.43
N SER A 89 3.90 -6.62 -30.27
CA SER A 89 2.97 -6.68 -31.41
C SER A 89 2.93 -5.37 -32.21
N GLY A 90 3.12 -4.22 -31.57
CA GLY A 90 3.18 -2.92 -32.24
C GLY A 90 4.48 -2.71 -33.03
N ALA A 91 5.62 -3.14 -32.50
CA ALA A 91 6.91 -3.02 -33.17
C ALA A 91 7.01 -3.87 -34.45
N ALA A 92 6.36 -5.03 -34.47
CA ALA A 92 6.32 -5.89 -35.67
C ALA A 92 5.58 -5.26 -36.86
N ARG A 93 4.72 -4.25 -36.63
CA ARG A 93 3.92 -3.61 -37.69
C ARG A 93 4.62 -2.43 -38.36
N VAL A 94 5.72 -1.91 -37.80
CA VAL A 94 6.43 -0.71 -38.30
C VAL A 94 7.55 -1.07 -39.28
N VAL A 95 7.93 -2.35 -39.39
CA VAL A 95 9.02 -2.81 -40.28
C VAL A 95 8.51 -3.24 -41.68
N ALA A 96 7.19 -3.18 -41.92
CA ALA A 96 6.59 -3.46 -43.23
C ALA A 96 5.89 -2.19 -43.76
N GLY A 97 6.68 -1.24 -44.26
CA GLY A 97 6.22 -0.02 -44.91
C GLY A 97 7.34 0.58 -45.74
#